data_AF-A0A2S5KU01-F1
#
_entry.id   AF-A0A2S5KU01-F1
#
_cell.length_a   1.000
_cell.length_b   1.000
_cell.length_c   1.000
_cell.angle_alpha   90.00
_cell.angle_beta   90.00
_cell.angle_gamma   90.00
#
_symmetry.space_group_name_H-M   'P 1'
#
loop_
_entity.id
_entity.type
_entity.pdbx_description
1 polymer ?
#
loop_
_entity_poly.entity_id
_entity_poly.type
_entity_poly.pdbx_seq_one_letter_code
_entity_poly.pdbx_strand_id
1 'polypeptide(L)'
;MISEAADGGQPPRSINDMQGVIMSSLEYEQNQVDAYVDHLAEVNKANQVVATSDLYNEQGVLLAKQGTSISSKMAEKLIRHKLRKPLEQSVALEHSLSGEQLLADIDKQWSAAADLQCLSRHVTEASLREARDRVMRLPMLVQKLTVLRERLPDQYDKALYCAWFGLAIATRLQRPDAKPVEVFIAGLAHDIGMLHIDPAIVNKNDELSPEEWRAIQSHVVIGKVCLESMSSVPRAVAVAVLEHHERCDGSGYPSARFADELSLMGQIVAITDMLYAIRFSADPKRNSDLQLLLPVLQVNDYSFAAEVYEATRFLIKTAGIRSPRLYSEDADLLQRLPKLLVLAQTLKRYEASVVHLNQHLPVDQMNRRQLRSLAATGLALENLLIRSGMTSEGLIRWVSHVHQAKLQPAYAEMEEVDLMFDELLWRFRDLRRLLHLVQKDAPESLRPLLAAIERSFNDAAKERQSVIA
;
A
#
# COMPACT_ATOMS: atom_id res chain seq x y z
N MET A 1 51.09 17.28 -43.61
CA MET A 1 50.67 15.87 -43.65
C MET A 1 50.27 15.47 -42.24
N ILE A 2 48.98 15.13 -42.02
CA ILE A 2 48.44 13.96 -41.27
C ILE A 2 49.15 13.60 -39.93
N SER A 3 48.55 13.35 -38.76
CA SER A 3 47.18 13.30 -38.19
C SER A 3 47.24 13.28 -36.64
N GLU A 4 46.07 13.51 -35.99
CA GLU A 4 45.51 12.86 -34.77
C GLU A 4 46.30 12.84 -33.43
N ALA A 5 45.72 12.95 -32.23
CA ALA A 5 44.34 13.06 -31.75
C ALA A 5 44.39 13.67 -30.32
N ALA A 6 43.46 14.57 -30.00
CA ALA A 6 43.19 15.01 -28.64
C ALA A 6 41.68 14.86 -28.41
N ASP A 7 41.33 13.82 -27.64
CA ASP A 7 39.96 13.57 -27.18
C ASP A 7 39.71 14.38 -25.90
N GLY A 8 38.91 15.43 -26.04
CA GLY A 8 38.39 16.24 -24.94
C GLY A 8 37.02 15.72 -24.53
N GLY A 9 37.00 14.76 -23.60
CA GLY A 9 35.78 14.23 -22.99
C GLY A 9 35.04 15.31 -22.20
N GLN A 10 33.81 15.59 -22.61
CA GLN A 10 32.84 16.44 -21.91
C GLN A 10 32.57 15.96 -20.47
N PRO A 11 32.17 16.86 -19.54
CA PRO A 11 31.80 16.45 -18.18
C PRO A 11 30.53 15.57 -18.21
N PRO A 12 30.38 14.60 -17.30
CA PRO A 12 29.21 13.73 -17.29
C PRO A 12 27.95 14.53 -16.96
N ARG A 13 26.89 14.19 -17.70
CA ARG A 13 25.57 14.80 -17.73
C ARG A 13 24.77 14.51 -16.45
N SER A 14 23.70 15.29 -16.30
CA SER A 14 22.85 15.52 -15.13
C SER A 14 22.25 14.30 -14.40
N ILE A 15 21.81 14.57 -13.17
CA ILE A 15 20.98 13.83 -12.18
C ILE A 15 19.84 12.91 -12.72
N ASN A 16 19.50 12.94 -14.01
CA ASN A 16 18.47 12.12 -14.65
C ASN A 16 18.86 10.64 -14.88
N ASP A 17 20.15 10.30 -14.91
CA ASP A 17 20.58 8.96 -15.37
C ASP A 17 20.33 7.84 -14.34
N MET A 18 20.12 8.16 -13.06
CA MET A 18 19.86 7.17 -12.00
C MET A 18 18.35 6.97 -11.72
N GLN A 19 17.49 7.91 -12.14
CA GLN A 19 16.04 7.68 -12.27
C GLN A 19 15.75 6.65 -13.37
N GLY A 20 16.57 6.63 -14.42
CA GLY A 20 16.46 5.70 -15.54
C GLY A 20 16.63 4.22 -15.17
N VAL A 21 17.41 3.86 -14.16
CA VAL A 21 17.72 2.44 -13.85
C VAL A 21 16.63 1.76 -13.01
N ILE A 22 15.89 2.51 -12.19
CA ILE A 22 14.71 1.98 -11.45
C ILE A 22 13.46 2.09 -12.35
N MET A 23 13.36 3.13 -13.19
CA MET A 23 12.29 3.26 -14.17
C MET A 23 12.41 2.31 -15.36
N SER A 24 13.61 1.92 -15.80
CA SER A 24 13.79 1.01 -16.96
C SER A 24 13.27 -0.40 -16.71
N SER A 25 13.05 -0.80 -15.45
CA SER A 25 12.42 -2.08 -15.08
C SER A 25 10.93 -1.97 -14.74
N LEU A 26 10.35 -0.76 -14.87
CA LEU A 26 8.94 -0.42 -14.63
C LEU A 26 8.38 0.41 -15.80
N GLU A 27 8.87 0.19 -17.02
CA GLU A 27 8.37 0.85 -18.22
C GLU A 27 6.98 0.30 -18.57
N TYR A 28 5.95 0.94 -18.01
CA TYR A 28 4.59 0.76 -18.48
C TYR A 28 4.36 1.60 -19.74
N GLU A 29 4.10 0.92 -20.86
CA GLU A 29 3.72 1.58 -22.10
C GLU A 29 2.20 1.51 -22.27
N GLN A 30 1.51 2.66 -22.17
CA GLN A 30 0.05 2.71 -22.22
C GLN A 30 -0.58 2.14 -23.52
N ASN A 31 0.19 2.08 -24.60
CA ASN A 31 -0.24 1.56 -25.89
C ASN A 31 0.02 0.05 -26.05
N GLN A 32 0.81 -0.55 -25.17
CA GLN A 32 1.03 -1.98 -25.15
C GLN A 32 -0.18 -2.65 -24.51
N VAL A 33 -0.80 -3.58 -25.24
CA VAL A 33 -1.94 -4.33 -24.70
C VAL A 33 -1.45 -5.33 -23.65
N ASP A 34 -2.12 -5.35 -22.50
CA ASP A 34 -1.78 -6.11 -21.30
C ASP A 34 -3.02 -6.85 -20.75
N ALA A 35 -2.96 -7.31 -19.49
CA ALA A 35 -4.03 -8.05 -18.82
C ALA A 35 -5.40 -7.34 -18.84
N TYR A 36 -5.45 -6.01 -19.04
CA TYR A 36 -6.70 -5.27 -19.10
C TYR A 36 -7.60 -5.72 -20.25
N VAL A 37 -7.05 -6.15 -21.41
CA VAL A 37 -7.89 -6.64 -22.51
C VAL A 37 -8.56 -7.97 -22.17
N ASP A 38 -7.90 -8.82 -21.39
CA ASP A 38 -8.47 -10.08 -20.93
C ASP A 38 -9.59 -9.81 -19.93
N HIS A 39 -9.42 -8.83 -19.03
CA HIS A 39 -10.51 -8.37 -18.17
C HIS A 39 -11.71 -7.87 -18.98
N LEU A 40 -11.50 -7.06 -20.02
CA LEU A 40 -12.58 -6.58 -20.90
C LEU A 40 -13.27 -7.74 -21.62
N ALA A 41 -12.52 -8.75 -22.09
CA ALA A 41 -13.09 -9.92 -22.74
C ALA A 41 -13.92 -10.79 -21.79
N GLU A 42 -13.51 -10.89 -20.52
CA GLU A 42 -14.28 -11.58 -19.49
C GLU A 42 -15.56 -10.80 -19.13
N VAL A 43 -15.49 -9.47 -18.96
CA VAL A 43 -16.67 -8.60 -18.76
C VAL A 43 -17.64 -8.74 -19.92
N ASN A 44 -17.14 -8.77 -21.17
CA ASN A 44 -17.94 -8.91 -22.39
C ASN A 44 -18.84 -10.15 -22.43
N LYS A 45 -18.59 -11.17 -21.61
CA LYS A 45 -19.45 -12.36 -21.50
C LYS A 45 -20.82 -12.05 -20.89
N ALA A 46 -20.90 -11.04 -20.01
CA ALA A 46 -22.12 -10.67 -19.28
C ALA A 46 -22.57 -9.22 -19.51
N ASN A 47 -21.63 -8.34 -19.87
CA ASN A 47 -21.85 -6.91 -20.06
C ASN A 47 -21.11 -6.50 -21.35
N GLN A 48 -21.85 -6.22 -22.42
CA GLN A 48 -21.27 -6.10 -23.75
C GLN A 48 -20.16 -5.03 -23.79
N VAL A 49 -19.00 -5.39 -24.32
CA VAL A 49 -17.86 -4.48 -24.54
C VAL A 49 -17.59 -4.37 -26.03
N VAL A 50 -17.68 -3.16 -26.56
CA VAL A 50 -17.47 -2.89 -27.99
C VAL A 50 -16.41 -1.83 -28.23
N ALA A 51 -15.73 -1.93 -29.37
CA ALA A 51 -14.86 -0.87 -29.85
C ALA A 51 -15.67 0.37 -30.24
N THR A 52 -15.36 1.53 -29.66
CA THR A 52 -16.03 2.80 -29.97
C THR A 52 -15.46 3.50 -31.21
N SER A 53 -14.30 3.06 -31.67
CA SER A 53 -13.64 3.50 -32.90
C SER A 53 -12.89 2.33 -33.54
N ASP A 54 -12.46 2.50 -34.79
CA ASP A 54 -11.53 1.57 -35.44
C ASP A 54 -10.23 1.46 -34.61
N LEU A 55 -9.81 0.21 -34.35
CA LEU A 55 -8.59 -0.12 -33.62
C LEU A 55 -7.46 -0.37 -34.62
N TYR A 56 -6.37 0.37 -34.48
CA TYR A 56 -5.17 0.23 -35.32
C TYR A 56 -3.97 -0.13 -34.45
N ASN A 57 -3.05 -0.93 -35.01
CA ASN A 57 -1.71 -1.02 -34.44
C ASN A 57 -0.88 0.23 -34.77
N GLU A 58 0.31 0.35 -34.18
CA GLU A 58 1.23 1.47 -34.44
C GLU A 58 1.64 1.61 -35.91
N GLN A 59 1.65 0.52 -36.68
CA GLN A 59 1.96 0.53 -38.11
C GLN A 59 0.75 0.95 -38.98
N GLY A 60 -0.39 1.28 -38.37
CA GLY A 60 -1.61 1.71 -39.06
C GLY A 60 -2.45 0.59 -39.66
N VAL A 61 -2.17 -0.68 -39.31
CA VAL A 61 -2.98 -1.82 -39.72
C VAL A 61 -4.25 -1.88 -38.88
N LEU A 62 -5.41 -1.99 -39.55
CA LEU A 62 -6.71 -2.15 -38.91
C LEU A 62 -6.83 -3.52 -38.23
N LEU A 63 -6.99 -3.53 -36.91
CA LEU A 63 -7.16 -4.74 -36.11
C LEU A 63 -8.64 -5.06 -35.88
N ALA A 64 -9.48 -4.05 -35.63
CA ALA A 64 -10.92 -4.20 -35.42
C ALA A 64 -11.66 -2.96 -35.90
N LYS A 65 -12.87 -3.13 -36.45
CA LYS A 65 -13.73 -2.00 -36.82
C LYS A 65 -14.50 -1.47 -35.59
N GLN A 66 -14.92 -0.23 -35.64
CA GLN A 66 -15.92 0.31 -34.71
C GLN A 66 -17.13 -0.64 -34.60
N GLY A 67 -17.65 -0.83 -33.39
CA GLY A 67 -18.74 -1.74 -33.07
C GLY A 67 -18.33 -3.20 -32.90
N THR A 68 -17.05 -3.54 -33.15
CA THR A 68 -16.57 -4.92 -32.94
C THR A 68 -16.57 -5.24 -31.45
N SER A 69 -17.15 -6.38 -31.08
CA SER A 69 -17.13 -6.88 -29.69
C SER A 69 -15.73 -7.34 -29.28
N ILE A 70 -15.32 -6.97 -28.07
CA ILE A 70 -14.06 -7.39 -27.44
C ILE A 70 -14.26 -8.78 -26.83
N SER A 71 -14.38 -9.80 -27.68
CA SER A 71 -14.42 -11.22 -27.26
C SER A 71 -13.04 -11.76 -26.89
N SER A 72 -12.94 -12.95 -26.27
CA SER A 72 -11.66 -13.60 -25.97
C SER A 72 -10.78 -13.77 -27.21
N LYS A 73 -11.38 -14.14 -28.36
CA LYS A 73 -10.67 -14.22 -29.65
C LYS A 73 -10.15 -12.85 -30.12
N MET A 74 -10.88 -11.78 -29.83
CA MET A 74 -10.41 -10.42 -30.14
C MET A 74 -9.28 -10.00 -29.20
N ALA A 75 -9.37 -10.31 -27.90
CA ALA A 75 -8.31 -10.05 -26.93
C ALA A 75 -6.99 -10.74 -27.33
N GLU A 76 -7.03 -12.03 -27.68
CA GLU A 76 -5.88 -12.80 -28.19
C GLU A 76 -5.24 -12.16 -29.44
N LYS A 77 -6.05 -11.49 -30.28
CA LYS A 77 -5.56 -10.75 -31.44
C LYS A 77 -4.91 -9.44 -31.01
N LEU A 78 -5.53 -8.69 -30.11
CA LEU A 78 -5.06 -7.36 -29.68
C LEU A 78 -3.76 -7.44 -28.87
N ILE A 79 -3.61 -8.44 -27.98
CA ILE A 79 -2.39 -8.65 -27.16
C ILE A 79 -1.10 -8.71 -27.99
N ARG A 80 -1.18 -9.17 -29.24
CA ARG A 80 -0.02 -9.33 -30.14
C ARG A 80 0.44 -8.03 -30.79
N HIS A 81 -0.23 -6.92 -30.51
CA HIS A 81 0.00 -5.65 -31.17
C HIS A 81 0.05 -4.50 -30.18
N LYS A 82 1.00 -3.60 -30.39
CA LYS A 82 0.97 -2.27 -29.78
C LYS A 82 -0.03 -1.39 -30.53
N LEU A 83 -0.98 -0.79 -29.81
CA LEU A 83 -2.05 0.00 -30.39
C LEU A 83 -1.61 1.44 -30.63
N ARG A 84 -2.24 2.09 -31.61
CA ARG A 84 -2.00 3.52 -31.87
C ARG A 84 -2.53 4.43 -30.75
N LYS A 85 -3.56 3.97 -30.03
CA LYS A 85 -4.17 4.64 -28.88
C LYS A 85 -4.39 3.61 -27.77
N PRO A 86 -4.37 4.03 -26.49
CA PRO A 86 -4.70 3.15 -25.38
C PRO A 86 -6.08 2.51 -25.57
N LEU A 87 -6.19 1.21 -25.28
CA LEU A 87 -7.41 0.46 -25.54
C LEU A 87 -8.61 1.04 -24.77
N GLU A 88 -8.39 1.48 -23.53
CA GLU A 88 -9.41 2.06 -22.67
C GLU A 88 -10.06 3.34 -23.24
N GLN A 89 -9.41 4.02 -24.20
CA GLN A 89 -9.96 5.19 -24.90
C GLN A 89 -10.83 4.81 -26.10
N SER A 90 -10.78 3.54 -26.52
CA SER A 90 -11.41 3.04 -27.74
C SER A 90 -12.39 1.90 -27.50
N VAL A 91 -12.82 1.71 -26.25
CA VAL A 91 -13.85 0.73 -25.87
C VAL A 91 -14.93 1.39 -25.02
N ALA A 92 -16.12 0.78 -24.99
CA ALA A 92 -17.19 1.13 -24.07
C ALA A 92 -17.91 -0.14 -23.61
N LEU A 93 -18.41 -0.08 -22.37
CA LEU A 93 -19.26 -1.10 -21.76
C LEU A 93 -20.73 -0.67 -21.95
N GLU A 94 -21.61 -1.62 -22.23
CA GLU A 94 -23.05 -1.39 -22.34
C GLU A 94 -23.65 -0.91 -21.01
N HIS A 95 -23.21 -1.49 -19.90
CA HIS A 95 -23.58 -1.08 -18.55
C HIS A 95 -22.35 -0.62 -17.77
N SER A 96 -22.29 0.66 -17.45
CA SER A 96 -21.26 1.23 -16.58
C SER A 96 -21.77 1.40 -15.16
N LEU A 97 -20.85 1.37 -14.18
CA LEU A 97 -21.13 1.68 -12.79
C LEU A 97 -21.88 3.01 -12.70
N SER A 98 -23.09 2.98 -12.14
CA SER A 98 -23.88 4.18 -11.96
C SER A 98 -23.51 4.87 -10.65
N GLY A 99 -23.83 6.17 -10.59
CA GLY A 99 -23.65 6.96 -9.39
C GLY A 99 -24.40 6.42 -8.17
N GLU A 100 -25.61 5.89 -8.38
CA GLU A 100 -26.41 5.29 -7.32
C GLU A 100 -25.87 3.92 -6.92
N GLN A 101 -25.36 3.13 -7.87
CA GLN A 101 -24.72 1.86 -7.56
C GLN A 101 -23.45 2.06 -6.72
N LEU A 102 -22.63 3.07 -7.05
CA LEU A 102 -21.44 3.40 -6.25
C LEU A 102 -21.80 3.74 -4.80
N LEU A 103 -22.81 4.58 -4.59
CA LEU A 103 -23.26 4.94 -3.24
C LEU A 103 -23.88 3.75 -2.50
N ALA A 104 -24.64 2.90 -3.20
CA ALA A 104 -25.21 1.69 -2.63
C ALA A 104 -24.13 0.66 -2.24
N ASP A 105 -23.07 0.51 -3.05
CA ASP A 105 -21.95 -0.38 -2.73
C ASP A 105 -21.18 0.13 -1.48
N ILE A 106 -20.95 1.43 -1.39
CA ILE A 106 -20.36 2.08 -0.20
C ILE A 106 -21.25 1.87 1.03
N ASP A 107 -22.55 2.13 0.91
CA ASP A 107 -23.51 1.97 2.01
C ASP A 107 -23.58 0.51 2.47
N LYS A 108 -23.55 -0.46 1.54
CA LYS A 108 -23.51 -1.89 1.88
C LYS A 108 -22.30 -2.22 2.75
N GLN A 109 -21.12 -1.73 2.40
CA GLN A 109 -19.90 -1.96 3.18
C GLN A 109 -19.95 -1.26 4.54
N TRP A 110 -20.46 -0.03 4.57
CA TRP A 110 -20.51 0.80 5.77
C TRP A 110 -21.56 0.35 6.78
N SER A 111 -22.75 -0.01 6.28
CA SER A 111 -23.87 -0.49 7.09
C SER A 111 -23.64 -1.89 7.63
N ALA A 112 -22.73 -2.68 7.05
CA ALA A 112 -22.37 -4.00 7.57
C ALA A 112 -21.55 -3.94 8.87
N ALA A 113 -20.93 -2.80 9.21
CA ALA A 113 -20.00 -2.67 10.34
C ALA A 113 -20.43 -1.55 11.32
N ALA A 114 -20.82 -1.95 12.53
CA ALA A 114 -21.39 -1.02 13.54
C ALA A 114 -20.40 0.09 13.98
N ASP A 115 -19.11 -0.23 14.03
CA ASP A 115 -18.04 0.71 14.37
C ASP A 115 -17.86 1.78 13.28
N LEU A 116 -17.95 1.39 12.01
CA LEU A 116 -17.92 2.28 10.86
C LEU A 116 -19.15 3.22 10.86
N GLN A 117 -20.35 2.71 11.14
CA GLN A 117 -21.57 3.53 11.21
C GLN A 117 -21.44 4.75 12.14
N CYS A 118 -20.69 4.62 13.25
CA CYS A 118 -20.43 5.72 14.20
C CYS A 118 -19.66 6.90 13.59
N LEU A 119 -18.94 6.67 12.51
CA LEU A 119 -18.19 7.70 11.79
C LEU A 119 -19.01 8.41 10.72
N SER A 120 -20.24 7.98 10.43
CA SER A 120 -21.13 8.62 9.44
C SER A 120 -21.28 10.13 9.62
N ARG A 121 -21.18 10.63 10.86
CA ARG A 121 -21.16 12.08 11.16
C ARG A 121 -19.99 12.86 10.53
N HIS A 122 -18.90 12.19 10.17
CA HIS A 122 -17.71 12.81 9.57
C HIS A 122 -17.78 12.86 8.04
N VAL A 123 -18.70 12.12 7.44
CA VAL A 123 -18.92 12.08 6.00
C VAL A 123 -20.39 12.33 5.73
N THR A 124 -20.70 13.57 5.35
CA THR A 124 -22.09 13.96 5.08
C THR A 124 -22.59 13.39 3.76
N GLU A 125 -23.89 13.15 3.66
CA GLU A 125 -24.52 12.75 2.40
C GLU A 125 -24.23 13.75 1.27
N ALA A 126 -24.21 15.05 1.58
CA ALA A 126 -23.86 16.10 0.62
C ALA A 126 -22.43 15.93 0.07
N SER A 127 -21.45 15.67 0.95
CA SER A 127 -20.06 15.45 0.53
C SER A 127 -19.88 14.18 -0.32
N LEU A 128 -20.62 13.11 -0.01
CA LEU A 128 -20.62 11.88 -0.83
C LEU A 128 -21.27 12.11 -2.19
N ARG A 129 -22.40 12.83 -2.24
CA ARG A 129 -23.07 13.17 -3.51
C ARG A 129 -22.18 14.04 -4.39
N GLU A 130 -21.50 15.04 -3.82
CA GLU A 130 -20.54 15.87 -4.55
C GLU A 130 -19.39 15.03 -5.12
N ALA A 131 -18.79 14.17 -4.29
CA ALA A 131 -17.70 13.30 -4.71
C ALA A 131 -18.14 12.31 -5.80
N ARG A 132 -19.30 11.68 -5.62
CA ARG A 132 -19.95 10.83 -6.63
C ARG A 132 -20.16 11.56 -7.94
N ASP A 133 -20.75 12.77 -7.92
CA ASP A 133 -21.01 13.56 -9.12
C ASP A 133 -19.73 13.95 -9.85
N ARG A 134 -18.62 14.12 -9.11
CA ARG A 134 -17.30 14.37 -9.69
C ARG A 134 -16.74 13.11 -10.36
N VAL A 135 -16.85 11.94 -9.73
CA VAL A 135 -16.42 10.65 -10.31
C VAL A 135 -17.23 10.33 -11.58
N MET A 136 -18.55 10.56 -11.58
CA MET A 136 -19.40 10.28 -12.75
C MET A 136 -19.07 11.14 -13.97
N ARG A 137 -18.35 12.26 -13.80
CA ARG A 137 -17.82 13.08 -14.91
C ARG A 137 -16.49 12.59 -15.46
N LEU A 138 -15.97 11.45 -14.97
CA LEU A 138 -14.73 10.82 -15.38
C LEU A 138 -15.02 9.46 -16.04
N PRO A 139 -15.50 9.42 -17.29
CA PRO A 139 -16.03 8.20 -17.92
C PRO A 139 -15.01 7.06 -17.97
N MET A 140 -13.73 7.36 -18.22
CA MET A 140 -12.67 6.34 -18.22
C MET A 140 -12.40 5.76 -16.83
N LEU A 141 -12.50 6.58 -15.77
CA LEU A 141 -12.39 6.09 -14.40
C LEU A 141 -13.61 5.22 -14.06
N VAL A 142 -14.83 5.66 -14.41
CA VAL A 142 -16.05 4.87 -14.22
C VAL A 142 -15.97 3.52 -14.94
N GLN A 143 -15.48 3.50 -16.17
CA GLN A 143 -15.20 2.26 -16.90
C GLN A 143 -14.23 1.36 -16.12
N LYS A 144 -13.08 1.88 -15.68
CA LYS A 144 -12.10 1.09 -14.92
C LYS A 144 -12.68 0.57 -13.60
N LEU A 145 -13.45 1.39 -12.88
CA LEU A 145 -14.14 0.97 -11.65
C LEU A 145 -15.19 -0.11 -11.92
N THR A 146 -15.88 -0.05 -13.06
CA THR A 146 -16.84 -1.10 -13.49
C THR A 146 -16.11 -2.42 -13.69
N VAL A 147 -14.98 -2.41 -14.42
CA VAL A 147 -14.17 -3.60 -14.65
C VAL A 147 -13.55 -4.11 -13.34
N LEU A 148 -13.07 -3.21 -12.47
CA LEU A 148 -12.52 -3.56 -11.16
C LEU A 148 -13.56 -4.28 -10.30
N ARG A 149 -14.78 -3.74 -10.21
CA ARG A 149 -15.92 -4.32 -9.48
C ARG A 149 -16.27 -5.72 -9.97
N GLU A 150 -16.22 -5.97 -11.28
CA GLU A 150 -16.59 -7.26 -11.85
C GLU A 150 -15.47 -8.31 -11.83
N ARG A 151 -14.20 -7.88 -11.90
CA ARG A 151 -13.06 -8.77 -12.11
C ARG A 151 -12.15 -8.93 -10.90
N LEU A 152 -12.05 -7.90 -10.06
CA LEU A 152 -11.22 -7.86 -8.86
C LEU A 152 -12.04 -7.27 -7.69
N PRO A 153 -13.12 -7.95 -7.25
CA PRO A 153 -14.07 -7.40 -6.27
C PRO A 153 -13.41 -7.02 -4.93
N ASP A 154 -12.41 -7.78 -4.46
CA ASP A 154 -11.70 -7.46 -3.21
C ASP A 154 -10.94 -6.12 -3.31
N GLN A 155 -10.39 -5.81 -4.48
CA GLN A 155 -9.73 -4.52 -4.74
C GLN A 155 -10.73 -3.38 -4.90
N TYR A 156 -11.91 -3.67 -5.44
CA TYR A 156 -13.00 -2.69 -5.47
C TYR A 156 -13.49 -2.36 -4.06
N ASP A 157 -13.71 -3.35 -3.20
CA ASP A 157 -14.11 -3.14 -1.80
C ASP A 157 -13.05 -2.36 -1.02
N LYS A 158 -11.76 -2.60 -1.30
CA LYS A 158 -10.66 -1.78 -0.77
C LYS A 158 -10.74 -0.33 -1.24
N ALA A 159 -10.99 -0.12 -2.53
CA ALA A 159 -11.12 1.20 -3.13
C ALA A 159 -12.27 2.00 -2.51
N LEU A 160 -13.42 1.34 -2.26
CA LEU A 160 -14.58 1.97 -1.58
C LEU A 160 -14.22 2.41 -0.16
N TYR A 161 -13.58 1.53 0.63
CA TYR A 161 -13.15 1.84 1.98
C TYR A 161 -12.16 3.01 2.01
N CYS A 162 -11.13 2.97 1.15
CA CYS A 162 -10.10 4.01 1.10
C CYS A 162 -10.69 5.36 0.66
N ALA A 163 -11.61 5.37 -0.30
CA ALA A 163 -12.29 6.57 -0.74
C ALA A 163 -13.11 7.21 0.38
N TRP A 164 -13.95 6.41 1.07
CA TRP A 164 -14.80 6.90 2.14
C TRP A 164 -13.97 7.38 3.35
N PHE A 165 -13.02 6.55 3.81
CA PHE A 165 -12.24 6.86 5.01
C PHE A 165 -11.26 8.01 4.75
N GLY A 166 -10.71 8.08 3.53
CA GLY A 166 -9.88 9.20 3.09
C GLY A 166 -10.67 10.51 3.07
N LEU A 167 -11.91 10.48 2.57
CA LEU A 167 -12.82 11.64 2.61
C LEU A 167 -13.06 12.11 4.05
N ALA A 168 -13.25 11.19 4.99
CA ALA A 168 -13.41 11.51 6.42
C ALA A 168 -12.15 12.18 7.00
N ILE A 169 -10.96 11.63 6.73
CA ILE A 169 -9.67 12.19 7.17
C ILE A 169 -9.48 13.59 6.57
N ALA A 170 -9.64 13.74 5.26
CA ALA A 170 -9.45 15.01 4.55
C ALA A 170 -10.40 16.10 5.08
N THR A 171 -11.66 15.74 5.32
CA THR A 171 -12.65 16.65 5.92
C THR A 171 -12.25 17.07 7.33
N ARG A 172 -11.71 16.14 8.12
CA ARG A 172 -11.28 16.39 9.51
C ARG A 172 -10.03 17.27 9.60
N LEU A 173 -9.13 17.17 8.63
CA LEU A 173 -7.92 17.99 8.55
C LEU A 173 -8.22 19.48 8.31
N GLN A 174 -9.33 19.79 7.63
CA GLN A 174 -9.75 21.17 7.31
C GLN A 174 -8.66 22.02 6.63
N ARG A 175 -7.74 21.37 5.91
CA ARG A 175 -6.69 22.05 5.16
C ARG A 175 -7.08 22.27 3.70
N PRO A 176 -6.73 23.41 3.08
CA PRO A 176 -7.03 23.67 1.67
C PRO A 176 -6.39 22.66 0.70
N ASP A 177 -5.23 22.12 1.04
CA ASP A 177 -4.47 21.15 0.23
C ASP A 177 -4.96 19.70 0.40
N ALA A 178 -5.79 19.41 1.41
CA ALA A 178 -6.37 18.08 1.60
C ALA A 178 -7.43 17.72 0.56
N LYS A 179 -8.16 18.72 0.03
CA LYS A 179 -9.16 18.59 -1.05
C LYS A 179 -9.99 17.28 -1.02
N PRO A 180 -11.00 17.19 -0.14
CA PRO A 180 -11.68 15.93 0.18
C PRO A 180 -12.25 15.15 -1.02
N VAL A 181 -12.81 15.84 -2.02
CA VAL A 181 -13.31 15.20 -3.26
C VAL A 181 -12.18 14.59 -4.09
N GLU A 182 -11.01 15.23 -4.17
CA GLU A 182 -9.86 14.68 -4.89
C GLU A 182 -9.27 13.47 -4.13
N VAL A 183 -9.25 13.49 -2.80
CA VAL A 183 -8.89 12.32 -1.96
C VAL A 183 -9.85 11.15 -2.21
N PHE A 184 -11.16 11.41 -2.28
CA PHE A 184 -12.14 10.36 -2.57
C PHE A 184 -11.88 9.70 -3.93
N ILE A 185 -11.58 10.49 -4.96
CA ILE A 185 -11.22 9.97 -6.28
C ILE A 185 -9.92 9.18 -6.22
N ALA A 186 -8.90 9.68 -5.51
CA ALA A 186 -7.63 8.98 -5.35
C ALA A 186 -7.81 7.65 -4.61
N GLY A 187 -8.64 7.61 -3.57
CA GLY A 187 -9.00 6.38 -2.85
C GLY A 187 -9.71 5.37 -3.74
N LEU A 188 -10.63 5.80 -4.62
CA LEU A 188 -11.25 4.90 -5.61
C LEU A 188 -10.24 4.40 -6.66
N ALA A 189 -9.26 5.23 -7.01
CA ALA A 189 -8.37 4.99 -8.13
C ALA A 189 -7.03 4.33 -7.77
N HIS A 190 -6.66 4.24 -6.48
CA HIS A 190 -5.30 3.89 -6.06
C HIS A 190 -4.80 2.55 -6.65
N ASP A 191 -5.71 1.58 -6.77
CA ASP A 191 -5.39 0.23 -7.23
C ASP A 191 -5.86 -0.11 -8.65
N ILE A 192 -6.32 0.86 -9.45
CA ILE A 192 -6.77 0.58 -10.82
C ILE A 192 -5.64 0.03 -11.71
N GLY A 193 -4.37 0.25 -11.33
CA GLY A 193 -3.22 -0.34 -12.00
C GLY A 193 -3.17 -1.86 -11.89
N MET A 194 -3.83 -2.46 -10.89
CA MET A 194 -3.90 -3.93 -10.74
C MET A 194 -4.62 -4.59 -11.91
N LEU A 195 -5.51 -3.87 -12.60
CA LEU A 195 -6.19 -4.35 -13.82
C LEU A 195 -5.25 -4.60 -15.00
N HIS A 196 -4.01 -4.17 -14.91
CA HIS A 196 -2.99 -4.32 -15.96
C HIS A 196 -1.94 -5.37 -15.59
N ILE A 197 -2.10 -6.03 -14.44
CA ILE A 197 -1.21 -7.08 -13.95
C ILE A 197 -1.92 -8.42 -14.14
N ASP A 198 -1.14 -9.47 -14.43
CA ASP A 198 -1.66 -10.82 -14.59
C ASP A 198 -2.54 -11.22 -13.38
N PRO A 199 -3.83 -11.55 -13.58
CA PRO A 199 -4.73 -11.96 -12.52
C PRO A 199 -4.24 -13.16 -11.70
N ALA A 200 -3.41 -14.03 -12.29
CA ALA A 200 -2.80 -15.15 -11.58
C ALA A 200 -1.78 -14.68 -10.53
N ILE A 201 -1.14 -13.54 -10.76
CA ILE A 201 -0.23 -12.90 -9.79
C ILE A 201 -1.05 -12.12 -8.74
N VAL A 202 -2.05 -11.35 -9.18
CA VAL A 202 -2.88 -10.52 -8.28
C VAL A 202 -3.64 -11.37 -7.25
N ASN A 203 -4.15 -12.53 -7.64
CA ASN A 203 -4.96 -13.41 -6.78
C ASN A 203 -4.14 -14.52 -6.09
N LYS A 204 -2.81 -14.44 -6.12
CA LYS A 204 -1.96 -15.48 -5.53
C LYS A 204 -2.00 -15.39 -4.00
N ASN A 205 -2.36 -16.50 -3.35
CA ASN A 205 -2.41 -16.62 -1.89
C ASN A 205 -1.09 -17.11 -1.26
N ASP A 206 -0.17 -17.62 -2.07
CA ASP A 206 1.16 -18.09 -1.64
C ASP A 206 2.21 -16.97 -1.72
N GLU A 207 3.43 -17.22 -1.22
CA GLU A 207 4.53 -16.27 -1.34
C GLU A 207 4.81 -15.89 -2.80
N LEU A 208 4.90 -14.58 -3.04
CA LEU A 208 5.27 -14.02 -4.34
C LEU A 208 6.78 -14.14 -4.56
N SER A 209 7.18 -14.52 -5.77
CA SER A 209 8.57 -14.42 -6.21
C SER A 209 9.00 -12.95 -6.29
N PRO A 210 10.32 -12.66 -6.31
CA PRO A 210 10.80 -11.29 -6.51
C PRO A 210 10.29 -10.64 -7.80
N GLU A 211 10.10 -11.43 -8.87
CA GLU A 211 9.56 -10.98 -10.16
C GLU A 211 8.07 -10.63 -10.04
N GLU A 212 7.28 -11.53 -9.43
CA GLU A 212 5.86 -11.34 -9.19
C GLU A 212 5.61 -10.14 -8.28
N TRP A 213 6.41 -9.97 -7.23
CA TRP A 213 6.35 -8.81 -6.35
C TRP A 213 6.64 -7.51 -7.09
N ARG A 214 7.66 -7.48 -7.97
CA ARG A 214 7.94 -6.30 -8.81
C ARG A 214 6.79 -5.98 -9.76
N ALA A 215 6.14 -7.01 -10.32
CA ALA A 215 4.93 -6.82 -11.13
C ALA A 215 3.81 -6.17 -10.30
N ILE A 216 3.54 -6.68 -9.09
CA ILE A 216 2.60 -6.05 -8.15
C ILE A 216 2.97 -4.60 -7.88
N GLN A 217 4.22 -4.29 -7.53
CA GLN A 217 4.65 -2.91 -7.24
C GLN A 217 4.44 -1.95 -8.42
N SER A 218 4.39 -2.43 -9.66
CA SER A 218 4.19 -1.59 -10.84
C SER A 218 2.80 -0.94 -10.89
N HIS A 219 1.80 -1.47 -10.18
CA HIS A 219 0.42 -0.97 -10.25
C HIS A 219 0.30 0.53 -9.91
N VAL A 220 1.13 1.04 -9.00
CA VAL A 220 1.13 2.46 -8.62
C VAL A 220 1.57 3.35 -9.78
N VAL A 221 2.54 2.90 -10.57
CA VAL A 221 3.06 3.60 -11.75
C VAL A 221 2.03 3.52 -12.87
N ILE A 222 1.47 2.34 -13.10
CA ILE A 222 0.42 2.12 -14.10
C ILE A 222 -0.80 2.99 -13.78
N GLY A 223 -1.27 2.97 -12.53
CA GLY A 223 -2.40 3.77 -12.05
C GLY A 223 -2.18 5.26 -12.29
N LYS A 224 -0.99 5.78 -11.97
CA LYS A 224 -0.61 7.16 -12.29
C LYS A 224 -0.70 7.46 -13.79
N VAL A 225 -0.10 6.62 -14.64
CA VAL A 225 -0.11 6.82 -16.10
C VAL A 225 -1.53 6.79 -16.65
N CYS A 226 -2.35 5.83 -16.22
CA CYS A 226 -3.75 5.76 -16.60
C CYS A 226 -4.49 7.07 -16.25
N LEU A 227 -4.32 7.59 -15.04
CA LEU A 227 -4.98 8.82 -14.61
C LEU A 227 -4.44 10.08 -15.31
N GLU A 228 -3.14 10.17 -15.57
CA GLU A 228 -2.55 11.31 -16.31
C GLU A 228 -3.05 11.38 -17.76
N SER A 229 -3.46 10.25 -18.35
CA SER A 229 -4.09 10.22 -19.66
C SER A 229 -5.53 10.76 -19.68
N MET A 230 -6.16 10.91 -18.51
CA MET A 230 -7.51 11.43 -18.34
C MET A 230 -7.46 12.94 -18.05
N SER A 231 -7.62 13.78 -19.08
CA SER A 231 -7.49 15.25 -18.97
C SER A 231 -8.35 15.92 -17.88
N SER A 232 -9.48 15.30 -17.50
CA SER A 232 -10.39 15.80 -16.45
C SER A 232 -9.96 15.45 -15.02
N VAL A 233 -8.97 14.56 -14.86
CA VAL A 233 -8.43 14.15 -13.55
C VAL A 233 -7.35 15.14 -13.11
N PRO A 234 -7.46 15.76 -11.93
CA PRO A 234 -6.40 16.62 -11.40
C PRO A 234 -5.10 15.83 -11.22
N ARG A 235 -3.96 16.42 -11.62
CA ARG A 235 -2.63 15.79 -11.47
C ARG A 235 -2.33 15.33 -10.04
N ALA A 236 -2.83 16.06 -9.03
CA ALA A 236 -2.67 15.69 -7.62
C ALA A 236 -3.25 14.30 -7.29
N VAL A 237 -4.35 13.90 -7.92
CA VAL A 237 -4.94 12.57 -7.77
C VAL A 237 -3.98 11.49 -8.30
N ALA A 238 -3.42 11.69 -9.50
CA ALA A 238 -2.46 10.75 -10.08
C ALA A 238 -1.16 10.64 -9.25
N VAL A 239 -0.72 11.75 -8.64
CA VAL A 239 0.41 11.77 -7.70
C VAL A 239 0.08 10.98 -6.43
N ALA A 240 -1.11 11.16 -5.85
CA ALA A 240 -1.54 10.40 -4.68
C ALA A 240 -1.62 8.89 -4.96
N VAL A 241 -2.09 8.49 -6.16
CA VAL A 241 -2.08 7.09 -6.61
C VAL A 241 -0.66 6.54 -6.76
N LEU A 242 0.33 7.33 -7.18
CA LEU A 242 1.73 6.88 -7.19
C LEU A 242 2.30 6.69 -5.78
N GLU A 243 1.90 7.56 -4.85
CA GLU A 243 2.49 7.69 -3.53
C GLU A 243 1.83 6.82 -2.45
N HIS A 244 0.73 6.13 -2.71
CA HIS A 244 -0.03 5.47 -1.64
C HIS A 244 0.73 4.31 -0.95
N HIS A 245 1.76 3.76 -1.58
CA HIS A 245 2.70 2.82 -0.95
C HIS A 245 4.02 3.46 -0.47
N GLU A 246 4.19 4.77 -0.61
CA GLU A 246 5.30 5.51 -0.02
C GLU A 246 5.08 5.75 1.48
N ARG A 247 6.17 5.86 2.23
CA ARG A 247 6.17 6.04 3.69
C ARG A 247 7.14 7.16 4.05
N CYS A 248 6.85 7.94 5.09
CA CYS A 248 7.62 9.13 5.46
C CYS A 248 9.09 8.85 5.81
N ASP A 249 9.42 7.62 6.22
CA ASP A 249 10.76 7.12 6.49
C ASP A 249 11.51 6.64 5.23
N GLY A 250 10.89 6.75 4.06
CA GLY A 250 11.44 6.26 2.79
C GLY A 250 11.43 4.74 2.65
N SER A 251 10.77 3.99 3.54
CA SER A 251 10.68 2.52 3.44
C SER A 251 9.73 2.04 2.34
N GLY A 252 8.93 2.95 1.80
CA GLY A 252 7.90 2.66 0.81
C GLY A 252 8.43 2.56 -0.63
N TYR A 253 7.50 2.44 -1.58
CA TYR A 253 7.78 2.28 -3.01
C TYR A 253 6.75 3.11 -3.83
N PRO A 254 7.04 3.43 -5.12
CA PRO A 254 8.11 2.92 -5.98
C PRO A 254 9.43 3.70 -5.89
N SER A 255 9.40 4.91 -5.34
CA SER A 255 10.49 5.88 -5.39
C SER A 255 11.21 6.06 -4.06
N ALA A 256 10.74 5.45 -2.96
CA ALA A 256 11.32 5.51 -1.61
C ALA A 256 11.49 6.98 -1.12
N ARG A 257 10.42 7.75 -1.26
CA ARG A 257 10.40 9.20 -0.99
C ARG A 257 10.23 9.49 0.50
N PHE A 258 10.82 10.59 0.96
CA PHE A 258 10.73 11.01 2.36
C PHE A 258 9.60 12.01 2.60
N ALA A 259 9.29 12.27 3.87
CA ALA A 259 8.14 13.07 4.29
C ALA A 259 7.99 14.44 3.58
N ASP A 260 9.08 15.14 3.33
CA ASP A 260 9.10 16.46 2.67
C ASP A 260 8.83 16.39 1.15
N GLU A 261 8.90 15.21 0.57
CA GLU A 261 8.60 14.96 -0.84
C GLU A 261 7.13 14.51 -1.03
N LEU A 262 6.51 13.93 -0.01
CA LEU A 262 5.21 13.26 -0.16
C LEU A 262 4.03 14.25 -0.08
N SER A 263 3.02 14.04 -0.93
CA SER A 263 1.81 14.84 -0.88
C SER A 263 0.94 14.43 0.32
N LEU A 264 0.24 15.40 0.91
CA LEU A 264 -0.73 15.14 1.97
C LEU A 264 -1.80 14.14 1.52
N MET A 265 -2.28 14.28 0.28
CA MET A 265 -3.27 13.38 -0.33
C MET A 265 -2.75 11.94 -0.46
N GLY A 266 -1.52 11.76 -0.94
CA GLY A 266 -0.87 10.45 -1.01
C GLY A 266 -0.76 9.79 0.36
N GLN A 267 -0.42 10.57 1.40
CA GLN A 267 -0.35 10.08 2.77
C GLN A 267 -1.71 9.73 3.38
N ILE A 268 -2.79 10.44 3.00
CA ILE A 268 -4.15 10.06 3.40
C ILE A 268 -4.54 8.72 2.77
N VAL A 269 -4.29 8.53 1.46
CA VAL A 269 -4.60 7.25 0.78
C VAL A 269 -3.73 6.12 1.34
N ALA A 270 -2.45 6.40 1.62
CA ALA A 270 -1.51 5.43 2.17
C ALA A 270 -1.95 4.87 3.53
N ILE A 271 -2.41 5.73 4.44
CA ILE A 271 -2.85 5.27 5.76
C ILE A 271 -4.17 4.49 5.66
N THR A 272 -5.08 4.88 4.76
CA THR A 272 -6.35 4.15 4.58
C THR A 272 -6.16 2.78 3.95
N ASP A 273 -5.24 2.66 2.99
CA ASP A 273 -4.88 1.38 2.38
C ASP A 273 -4.28 0.42 3.42
N MET A 274 -3.37 0.92 4.26
CA MET A 274 -2.82 0.14 5.38
C MET A 274 -3.92 -0.32 6.35
N LEU A 275 -4.82 0.59 6.75
CA LEU A 275 -5.92 0.24 7.65
C LEU A 275 -6.84 -0.83 7.06
N TYR A 276 -7.18 -0.75 5.77
CA TYR A 276 -7.96 -1.79 5.10
C TYR A 276 -7.23 -3.12 5.09
N ALA A 277 -5.95 -3.12 4.69
CA ALA A 277 -5.14 -4.33 4.59
C ALA A 277 -5.00 -5.06 5.93
N ILE A 278 -4.92 -4.33 7.05
CA ILE A 278 -4.94 -4.92 8.38
C ILE A 278 -6.36 -5.42 8.69
N ARG A 279 -7.35 -4.53 8.62
CA ARG A 279 -8.73 -4.77 9.04
C ARG A 279 -9.45 -5.89 8.30
N PHE A 280 -9.10 -6.16 7.04
CA PHE A 280 -9.77 -7.18 6.24
C PHE A 280 -8.81 -8.31 5.85
N SER A 281 -7.70 -8.45 6.58
CA SER A 281 -6.78 -9.56 6.36
C SER A 281 -7.44 -10.91 6.70
N ALA A 282 -6.91 -11.99 6.13
CA ALA A 282 -7.33 -13.35 6.47
C ALA A 282 -6.96 -13.77 7.91
N ASP A 283 -6.10 -13.01 8.60
CA ASP A 283 -5.77 -13.26 10.01
C ASP A 283 -6.94 -12.79 10.90
N PRO A 284 -7.63 -13.71 11.61
CA PRO A 284 -8.78 -13.37 12.45
C PRO A 284 -8.45 -12.33 13.54
N LYS A 285 -7.18 -12.21 13.97
CA LYS A 285 -6.76 -11.18 14.93
C LYS A 285 -6.78 -9.77 14.34
N ARG A 286 -6.49 -9.68 13.04
CA ARG A 286 -6.38 -8.43 12.29
C ARG A 286 -7.71 -8.09 11.61
N ASN A 287 -8.60 -9.07 11.42
CA ASN A 287 -9.99 -8.86 10.98
C ASN A 287 -10.89 -8.34 12.10
N SER A 288 -10.68 -7.08 12.51
CA SER A 288 -11.12 -6.60 13.81
C SER A 288 -11.78 -5.21 13.80
N ASP A 289 -12.43 -4.88 14.93
CA ASP A 289 -13.04 -3.57 15.19
C ASP A 289 -12.02 -2.44 14.99
N LEU A 290 -12.48 -1.28 14.49
CA LEU A 290 -11.61 -0.15 14.19
C LEU A 290 -10.73 0.27 15.38
N GLN A 291 -11.22 0.18 16.63
CA GLN A 291 -10.42 0.53 17.80
C GLN A 291 -9.22 -0.41 18.03
N LEU A 292 -9.30 -1.68 17.60
CA LEU A 292 -8.18 -2.62 17.66
C LEU A 292 -7.08 -2.28 16.65
N LEU A 293 -7.31 -1.32 15.75
CA LEU A 293 -6.25 -0.77 14.89
C LEU A 293 -5.42 0.31 15.59
N LEU A 294 -5.84 0.85 16.75
CA LEU A 294 -5.08 1.89 17.46
C LEU A 294 -3.67 1.44 17.90
N PRO A 295 -3.47 0.24 18.48
CA PRO A 295 -2.14 -0.21 18.86
C PRO A 295 -1.24 -0.43 17.62
N VAL A 296 -1.82 -0.92 16.53
CA VAL A 296 -1.13 -1.12 15.24
C VAL A 296 -0.73 0.23 14.61
N LEU A 297 -1.64 1.20 14.64
CA LEU A 297 -1.40 2.56 14.19
C LEU A 297 -0.28 3.21 15.01
N GLN A 298 -0.25 3.01 16.33
CA GLN A 298 0.81 3.54 17.21
C GLN A 298 2.20 3.01 16.87
N VAL A 299 2.32 1.74 16.44
CA VAL A 299 3.61 1.18 15.97
C VAL A 299 4.06 1.80 14.63
N ASN A 300 3.14 2.43 13.89
CA ASN A 300 3.38 3.06 12.60
C ASN A 300 3.33 4.60 12.66
N ASP A 301 3.50 5.21 13.84
CA ASP A 301 3.38 6.67 14.04
C ASP A 301 4.35 7.50 13.18
N TYR A 302 5.51 6.95 12.85
CA TYR A 302 6.53 7.57 12.02
C TYR A 302 6.37 7.31 10.52
N SER A 303 5.55 6.34 10.12
CA SER A 303 5.40 5.90 8.73
C SER A 303 4.59 6.88 7.88
N PHE A 304 3.81 7.77 8.52
CA PHE A 304 2.86 8.68 7.87
C PHE A 304 3.05 10.12 8.35
N ALA A 305 2.52 11.07 7.56
CA ALA A 305 2.47 12.47 7.97
C ALA A 305 1.75 12.63 9.32
N ALA A 306 2.37 13.33 10.27
CA ALA A 306 1.87 13.46 11.64
C ALA A 306 0.41 13.94 11.69
N GLU A 307 0.05 14.93 10.88
CA GLU A 307 -1.32 15.46 10.84
C GLU A 307 -2.34 14.42 10.36
N VAL A 308 -1.97 13.60 9.36
CA VAL A 308 -2.81 12.50 8.85
C VAL A 308 -2.98 11.42 9.90
N TYR A 309 -1.88 11.05 10.59
CA TYR A 309 -1.89 10.13 11.71
C TYR A 309 -2.83 10.60 12.84
N GLU A 310 -2.71 11.87 13.25
CA GLU A 310 -3.51 12.48 14.30
C GLU A 310 -5.01 12.51 13.95
N ALA A 311 -5.34 12.91 12.71
CA ALA A 311 -6.71 12.92 12.22
C ALA A 311 -7.30 11.49 12.17
N THR A 312 -6.52 10.52 11.71
CA THR A 312 -6.91 9.11 11.67
C THR A 312 -7.16 8.56 13.07
N ARG A 313 -6.22 8.76 14.00
CA ARG A 313 -6.36 8.33 15.39
C ARG A 313 -7.58 8.97 16.06
N PHE A 314 -7.84 10.25 15.78
CA PHE A 314 -9.04 10.93 16.26
C PHE A 314 -10.31 10.23 15.77
N LEU A 315 -10.42 9.98 14.46
CA LEU A 315 -11.57 9.29 13.88
C LEU A 315 -11.77 7.92 14.54
N ILE A 316 -10.73 7.10 14.60
CA ILE A 316 -10.81 5.77 15.22
C ILE A 316 -11.28 5.84 16.68
N LYS A 317 -10.74 6.76 17.50
CA LYS A 317 -11.17 6.94 18.90
C LYS A 317 -12.63 7.41 19.04
N THR A 318 -13.16 8.04 18.01
CA THR A 318 -14.57 8.48 17.95
C THR A 318 -15.50 7.44 17.33
N ALA A 319 -14.94 6.36 16.77
CA ALA A 319 -15.67 5.23 16.21
C ALA A 319 -15.90 4.15 17.28
N GLY A 320 -17.05 3.49 17.22
CA GLY A 320 -17.23 2.18 17.84
C GLY A 320 -17.49 2.10 19.34
N ILE A 321 -17.42 0.85 19.79
CA ILE A 321 -17.74 0.34 21.13
C ILE A 321 -16.57 0.61 22.06
N ARG A 322 -16.81 1.06 23.29
CA ARG A 322 -15.72 1.24 24.27
C ARG A 322 -15.12 -0.14 24.59
N SER A 323 -13.85 -0.36 24.20
CA SER A 323 -13.04 -1.52 24.55
C SER A 323 -13.45 -2.86 23.89
N PRO A 324 -13.32 -3.01 22.56
CA PRO A 324 -13.44 -4.32 21.92
C PRO A 324 -12.37 -5.30 22.44
N ARG A 325 -12.70 -6.59 22.44
CA ARG A 325 -11.77 -7.67 22.79
C ARG A 325 -11.23 -8.32 21.52
N LEU A 326 -9.92 -8.58 21.50
CA LEU A 326 -9.24 -9.33 20.45
C LEU A 326 -9.56 -10.83 20.52
N TYR A 327 -9.66 -11.37 21.74
CA TYR A 327 -9.97 -12.77 21.98
C TYR A 327 -11.41 -12.93 22.45
N SER A 328 -12.12 -13.87 21.84
CA SER A 328 -13.48 -14.24 22.21
C SER A 328 -13.55 -14.78 23.65
N GLU A 329 -12.52 -15.52 24.06
CA GLU A 329 -12.42 -16.15 25.37
C GLU A 329 -11.10 -15.80 26.06
N ASP A 330 -11.17 -15.53 27.38
CA ASP A 330 -9.98 -15.29 28.20
C ASP A 330 -8.97 -16.46 28.17
N ALA A 331 -9.45 -17.68 27.92
CA ALA A 331 -8.61 -18.87 27.80
C ALA A 331 -7.64 -18.78 26.61
N ASP A 332 -8.08 -18.20 25.49
CA ASP A 332 -7.25 -18.02 24.29
C ASP A 332 -6.13 -17.01 24.54
N LEU A 333 -6.45 -15.91 25.23
CA LEU A 333 -5.44 -14.94 25.66
C LEU A 333 -4.43 -15.59 26.62
N LEU A 334 -4.90 -16.36 27.61
CA LEU A 334 -4.01 -17.03 28.56
C LEU A 334 -3.05 -18.03 27.87
N GLN A 335 -3.49 -18.70 26.80
CA GLN A 335 -2.63 -19.54 25.96
C GLN A 335 -1.65 -18.72 25.11
N ARG A 336 -2.00 -17.47 24.78
CA ARG A 336 -1.13 -16.54 24.04
C ARG A 336 -0.02 -15.95 24.92
N LEU A 337 -0.27 -15.63 26.19
CA LEU A 337 0.68 -14.90 27.05
C LEU A 337 2.10 -15.52 27.11
N PRO A 338 2.28 -16.85 27.20
CA PRO A 338 3.62 -17.45 27.13
C PRO A 338 4.35 -17.14 25.81
N LYS A 339 3.62 -17.11 24.68
CA LYS A 339 4.18 -16.75 23.38
C LYS A 339 4.59 -15.28 23.34
N LEU A 340 3.87 -14.38 24.03
CA LEU A 340 4.26 -12.97 24.14
C LEU A 340 5.62 -12.79 24.84
N LEU A 341 5.92 -13.61 25.85
CA LEU A 341 7.23 -13.56 26.53
C LEU A 341 8.38 -13.92 25.58
N VAL A 342 8.18 -14.94 24.73
CA VAL A 342 9.14 -15.32 23.68
C VAL A 342 9.29 -14.22 22.64
N LEU A 343 8.18 -13.58 22.26
CA LEU A 343 8.18 -12.44 21.35
C LEU A 343 8.94 -11.25 21.91
N ALA A 344 8.73 -10.90 23.18
CA ALA A 344 9.46 -9.82 23.84
C ALA A 344 10.98 -10.06 23.81
N GLN A 345 11.42 -11.30 24.07
CA GLN A 345 12.83 -11.68 23.98
C GLN A 345 13.37 -11.57 22.55
N THR A 346 12.58 -12.00 21.55
CA THR A 346 12.93 -11.87 20.13
C THR A 346 13.10 -10.39 19.75
N LEU A 347 12.14 -9.56 20.12
CA LEU A 347 12.16 -8.12 19.87
C LEU A 347 13.34 -7.43 20.56
N LYS A 348 13.73 -7.87 21.76
CA LYS A 348 14.93 -7.36 22.45
C LYS A 348 16.22 -7.69 21.69
N ARG A 349 16.32 -8.87 21.06
CA ARG A 349 17.46 -9.20 20.18
C ARG A 349 17.46 -8.35 18.90
N TYR A 350 16.27 -8.11 18.34
CA TYR A 350 16.13 -7.23 17.18
C TYR A 350 16.49 -5.78 17.50
N GLU A 351 16.05 -5.26 18.64
CA GLU A 351 16.42 -3.94 19.17
C GLU A 351 17.93 -3.80 19.25
N ALA A 352 18.63 -4.75 19.91
CA ALA A 352 20.10 -4.71 20.02
C ALA A 352 20.79 -4.70 18.64
N SER A 353 20.22 -5.39 17.66
CA SER A 353 20.75 -5.41 16.29
C SER A 353 20.54 -4.08 15.57
N VAL A 354 19.38 -3.43 15.78
CA VAL A 354 19.10 -2.10 15.21
C VAL A 354 19.93 -1.01 15.86
N VAL A 355 20.10 -1.04 17.18
CA VAL A 355 21.02 -0.14 17.89
C VAL A 355 22.43 -0.28 17.32
N HIS A 356 22.90 -1.53 17.13
CA HIS A 356 24.21 -1.77 16.53
C HIS A 356 24.31 -1.26 15.08
N LEU A 357 23.26 -1.47 14.27
CA LEU A 357 23.17 -0.93 12.92
C LEU A 357 23.30 0.59 12.93
N ASN A 358 22.47 1.29 13.70
CA ASN A 358 22.39 2.74 13.75
C ASN A 358 23.71 3.39 14.24
N GLN A 359 24.41 2.74 15.18
CA GLN A 359 25.73 3.21 15.66
C GLN A 359 26.84 3.15 14.61
N HIS A 360 26.74 2.25 13.63
CA HIS A 360 27.83 1.95 12.68
C HIS A 360 27.48 2.34 11.24
N LEU A 361 26.26 2.79 10.97
CA LEU A 361 25.84 3.23 9.64
C LEU A 361 26.32 4.68 9.37
N PRO A 362 27.14 4.95 8.35
CA PRO A 362 27.66 6.30 8.10
C PRO A 362 26.64 7.18 7.35
N VAL A 363 25.56 7.58 8.03
CA VAL A 363 24.40 8.28 7.42
C VAL A 363 24.80 9.52 6.63
N ASP A 364 25.75 10.32 7.15
CA ASP A 364 26.19 11.58 6.54
C ASP A 364 26.95 11.40 5.21
N GLN A 365 27.38 10.17 4.90
CA GLN A 365 28.13 9.85 3.68
C GLN A 365 27.26 9.15 2.63
N MET A 366 25.94 9.03 2.88
CA MET A 366 25.02 8.25 2.06
C MET A 366 24.31 9.08 0.99
N ASN A 367 24.81 8.97 -0.24
CA ASN A 367 24.10 9.52 -1.41
C ASN A 367 23.00 8.60 -1.96
N ARG A 368 22.88 7.38 -1.43
CA ARG A 368 21.94 6.37 -1.96
C ARG A 368 20.65 6.31 -1.15
N ARG A 369 19.53 6.36 -1.84
CA ARG A 369 18.20 6.46 -1.22
C ARG A 369 17.87 5.26 -0.35
N GLN A 370 18.08 4.03 -0.83
CA GLN A 370 17.78 2.81 -0.07
C GLN A 370 18.58 2.70 1.23
N LEU A 371 19.84 3.17 1.23
CA LEU A 371 20.67 3.24 2.43
C LEU A 371 20.11 4.25 3.45
N ARG A 372 19.65 5.41 2.97
CA ARG A 372 18.97 6.40 3.81
C ARG A 372 17.64 5.86 4.35
N SER A 373 16.88 5.12 3.55
CA SER A 373 15.64 4.45 4.00
C SER A 373 15.93 3.43 5.09
N LEU A 374 16.98 2.61 4.94
CA LEU A 374 17.42 1.66 5.96
C LEU A 374 17.80 2.38 7.26
N ALA A 375 18.56 3.48 7.16
CA ALA A 375 18.95 4.30 8.31
C ALA A 375 17.75 4.92 9.02
N ALA A 376 16.85 5.56 8.26
CA ALA A 376 15.67 6.24 8.80
C ALA A 376 14.71 5.25 9.46
N THR A 377 14.45 4.11 8.81
CA THR A 377 13.60 3.04 9.36
C THR A 377 14.22 2.45 10.63
N GLY A 378 15.53 2.18 10.63
CA GLY A 378 16.25 1.68 11.79
C GLY A 378 16.19 2.64 12.98
N LEU A 379 16.44 3.93 12.76
CA LEU A 379 16.35 4.97 13.79
C LEU A 379 14.93 5.14 14.32
N ALA A 380 13.92 5.11 13.44
CA ALA A 380 12.53 5.21 13.83
C ALA A 380 12.10 4.03 14.71
N LEU A 381 12.51 2.81 14.36
CA LEU A 381 12.24 1.61 15.16
C LEU A 381 12.92 1.64 16.52
N GLU A 382 14.19 2.06 16.59
CA GLU A 382 14.89 2.24 17.87
C GLU A 382 14.13 3.23 18.77
N ASN A 383 13.79 4.41 18.24
CA ASN A 383 13.05 5.43 18.97
C ASN A 383 11.66 4.96 19.41
N LEU A 384 10.95 4.20 18.58
CA LEU A 384 9.67 3.61 18.94
C LEU A 384 9.82 2.65 20.13
N LEU A 385 10.78 1.73 20.09
CA LEU A 385 10.99 0.73 21.14
C LEU A 385 11.37 1.39 22.48
N ILE A 386 12.26 2.38 22.43
CA ILE A 386 12.65 3.16 23.62
C ILE A 386 11.44 3.88 24.23
N ARG A 387 10.66 4.61 23.41
CA ARG A 387 9.52 5.42 23.90
C ARG A 387 8.36 4.56 24.39
N SER A 388 8.13 3.41 23.76
CA SER A 388 7.01 2.52 24.09
C SER A 388 7.31 1.58 25.24
N GLY A 389 8.59 1.29 25.53
CA GLY A 389 8.98 0.33 26.56
C GLY A 389 8.63 -1.12 26.21
N MET A 390 8.37 -1.42 24.94
CA MET A 390 7.87 -2.73 24.47
C MET A 390 8.87 -3.88 24.63
N THR A 391 10.14 -3.57 24.84
CA THR A 391 11.23 -4.54 25.11
C THR A 391 11.77 -4.42 26.53
N SER A 392 11.12 -3.64 27.39
CA SER A 392 11.59 -3.39 28.76
C SER A 392 11.42 -4.61 29.67
N GLU A 393 12.34 -4.73 30.65
CA GLU A 393 12.22 -5.71 31.75
C GLU A 393 10.95 -5.49 32.59
N GLY A 394 10.41 -4.26 32.60
CA GLY A 394 9.13 -3.96 33.23
C GLY A 394 7.98 -4.68 32.55
N LEU A 395 7.87 -4.55 31.22
CA LEU A 395 6.83 -5.21 30.44
C LEU A 395 6.92 -6.73 30.55
N ILE A 396 8.12 -7.31 30.41
CA ILE A 396 8.33 -8.76 30.50
C ILE A 396 7.85 -9.30 31.86
N ARG A 397 8.22 -8.63 32.96
CA ARG A 397 7.75 -9.00 34.30
C ARG A 397 6.25 -8.84 34.44
N TRP A 398 5.67 -7.80 33.84
CA TRP A 398 4.23 -7.58 33.89
C TRP A 398 3.44 -8.65 33.14
N VAL A 399 3.80 -8.99 31.90
CA VAL A 399 3.20 -10.08 31.12
C VAL A 399 3.29 -11.41 31.89
N SER A 400 4.45 -11.68 32.49
CA SER A 400 4.65 -12.88 33.32
C SER A 400 3.73 -12.89 34.55
N HIS A 401 3.59 -11.76 35.23
CA HIS A 401 2.71 -11.62 36.39
C HIS A 401 1.23 -11.78 36.00
N VAL A 402 0.79 -11.16 34.91
CA VAL A 402 -0.60 -11.29 34.41
C VAL A 402 -0.91 -12.75 34.09
N HIS A 403 0.02 -13.48 33.48
CA HIS A 403 -0.15 -14.90 33.19
C HIS A 403 -0.23 -15.77 34.45
N GLN A 404 0.69 -15.58 35.41
CA GLN A 404 0.74 -16.38 36.64
C GLN A 404 -0.45 -16.10 37.57
N ALA A 405 -0.80 -14.81 37.74
CA ALA A 405 -1.86 -14.38 38.64
C ALA A 405 -3.25 -14.41 37.99
N LYS A 406 -3.34 -14.66 36.67
CA LYS A 406 -4.59 -14.58 35.88
C LYS A 406 -5.32 -13.25 36.11
N LEU A 407 -4.58 -12.15 36.01
CA LEU A 407 -5.04 -10.81 36.36
C LEU A 407 -6.01 -10.27 35.29
N GLN A 408 -7.28 -10.68 35.37
CA GLN A 408 -8.33 -10.29 34.41
C GLN A 408 -8.43 -8.79 34.12
N PRO A 409 -8.26 -7.87 35.10
CA PRO A 409 -8.30 -6.43 34.81
C PRO A 409 -7.24 -5.94 33.83
N ALA A 410 -6.18 -6.71 33.55
CA ALA A 410 -5.11 -6.35 32.64
C ALA A 410 -5.25 -6.97 31.24
N TYR A 411 -6.32 -7.75 30.98
CA TYR A 411 -6.43 -8.54 29.76
C TYR A 411 -6.61 -7.70 28.50
N ALA A 412 -7.34 -6.59 28.58
CA ALA A 412 -7.50 -5.68 27.45
C ALA A 412 -6.14 -5.08 27.04
N GLU A 413 -5.33 -4.66 28.01
CA GLU A 413 -3.99 -4.15 27.76
C GLU A 413 -3.04 -5.22 27.22
N MET A 414 -3.19 -6.50 27.64
CA MET A 414 -2.41 -7.60 27.07
C MET A 414 -2.76 -7.87 25.60
N GLU A 415 -4.02 -7.66 25.21
CA GLU A 415 -4.46 -7.77 23.82
C GLU A 415 -3.90 -6.65 22.95
N GLU A 416 -3.84 -5.42 23.48
CA GLU A 416 -3.15 -4.31 22.81
C GLU A 416 -1.65 -4.61 22.63
N VAL A 417 -0.99 -5.14 23.66
CA VAL A 417 0.42 -5.55 23.61
C VAL A 417 0.65 -6.63 22.55
N ASP A 418 -0.26 -7.62 22.42
CA ASP A 418 -0.15 -8.66 21.38
C ASP A 418 -0.22 -8.06 19.97
N LEU A 419 -1.17 -7.15 19.72
CA LEU A 419 -1.30 -6.46 18.44
C LEU A 419 -0.06 -5.64 18.10
N MET A 420 0.50 -4.91 19.08
CA MET A 420 1.73 -4.15 18.91
C MET A 420 2.94 -5.06 18.64
N PHE A 421 3.04 -6.21 19.30
CA PHE A 421 4.11 -7.18 19.04
C PHE A 421 4.02 -7.78 17.65
N ASP A 422 2.84 -8.21 17.22
CA ASP A 422 2.63 -8.75 15.88
C ASP A 422 2.96 -7.68 14.81
N GLU A 423 2.64 -6.41 15.06
CA GLU A 423 3.00 -5.31 14.15
C GLU A 423 4.49 -4.95 14.18
N LEU A 424 5.13 -4.91 15.35
CA LEU A 424 6.59 -4.71 15.45
C LEU A 424 7.35 -5.79 14.69
N LEU A 425 6.93 -7.05 14.80
CA LEU A 425 7.52 -8.14 14.01
C LEU A 425 7.38 -7.90 12.50
N TRP A 426 6.26 -7.36 12.05
CA TRP A 426 6.05 -7.00 10.65
C TRP A 426 7.00 -5.87 10.23
N ARG A 427 7.15 -4.81 11.05
CA ARG A 427 8.12 -3.73 10.76
C ARG A 427 9.57 -4.20 10.73
N PHE A 428 9.96 -5.13 11.60
CA PHE A 428 11.28 -5.76 11.53
C PHE A 428 11.48 -6.63 10.28
N ARG A 429 10.42 -7.26 9.77
CA ARG A 429 10.45 -7.96 8.48
C ARG A 429 10.71 -6.98 7.34
N ASP A 430 10.08 -5.81 7.35
CA ASP A 430 10.32 -4.76 6.35
C ASP A 430 11.73 -4.19 6.43
N LEU A 431 12.25 -3.90 7.63
CA LEU A 431 13.64 -3.48 7.80
C LEU A 431 14.60 -4.53 7.24
N ARG A 432 14.32 -5.82 7.44
CA ARG A 432 15.11 -6.92 6.87
C ARG A 432 15.03 -6.96 5.33
N ARG A 433 13.88 -6.66 4.73
CA ARG A 433 13.75 -6.53 3.26
C ARG A 433 14.62 -5.40 2.74
N LEU A 434 14.60 -4.23 3.39
CA LEU A 434 15.48 -3.11 3.06
C LEU A 434 16.96 -3.49 3.21
N LEU A 435 17.31 -4.23 4.26
CA LEU A 435 18.67 -4.73 4.47
C LEU A 435 19.15 -5.58 3.29
N HIS A 436 18.30 -6.51 2.81
CA HIS A 436 18.61 -7.35 1.66
C HIS A 436 18.77 -6.53 0.37
N LEU A 437 17.88 -5.57 0.13
CA LEU A 437 17.96 -4.67 -1.03
C LEU A 437 19.26 -3.87 -1.03
N VAL A 438 19.68 -3.37 0.13
CA VAL A 438 20.88 -2.56 0.27
C VAL A 438 22.16 -3.40 0.15
N GLN A 439 22.17 -4.65 0.62
CA GLN A 439 23.38 -5.49 0.62
C GLN A 439 23.99 -5.67 -0.77
N LYS A 440 23.16 -5.83 -1.81
CA LYS A 440 23.62 -6.06 -3.19
C LYS A 440 24.54 -4.95 -3.67
N ASP A 441 24.19 -3.71 -3.33
CA ASP A 441 24.90 -2.53 -3.82
C ASP A 441 25.78 -1.90 -2.73
N ALA A 442 25.72 -2.36 -1.48
CA ALA A 442 26.43 -1.76 -0.36
C ALA A 442 27.96 -1.67 -0.59
N PRO A 443 28.61 -0.56 -0.16
CA PRO A 443 30.06 -0.47 -0.11
C PRO A 443 30.69 -1.65 0.63
N GLU A 444 31.86 -2.11 0.20
CA GLU A 444 32.53 -3.29 0.79
C GLU A 444 32.74 -3.16 2.29
N SER A 445 33.01 -1.94 2.77
CA SER A 445 33.17 -1.64 4.20
C SER A 445 31.92 -1.90 5.04
N LEU A 446 30.72 -1.83 4.44
CA LEU A 446 29.45 -2.05 5.14
C LEU A 446 28.96 -3.50 5.08
N ARG A 447 29.42 -4.30 4.11
CA ARG A 447 28.97 -5.69 3.95
C ARG A 447 29.10 -6.55 5.23
N PRO A 448 30.20 -6.48 6.01
CA PRO A 448 30.32 -7.25 7.25
C PRO A 448 29.25 -6.88 8.28
N LEU A 449 28.97 -5.58 8.45
CA LEU A 449 27.93 -5.09 9.35
C LEU A 449 26.56 -5.61 8.93
N LEU A 450 26.17 -5.39 7.66
CA LEU A 450 24.85 -5.78 7.15
C LEU A 450 24.64 -7.30 7.24
N ALA A 451 25.67 -8.09 6.96
CA ALA A 451 25.60 -9.55 7.09
C ALA A 451 25.50 -10.00 8.56
N ALA A 452 26.14 -9.30 9.50
CA ALA A 452 26.03 -9.60 10.92
C ALA A 452 24.61 -9.31 11.45
N ILE A 453 24.00 -8.19 11.06
CA ILE A 453 22.61 -7.86 11.40
C ILE A 453 21.65 -8.91 10.82
N GLU A 454 21.82 -9.30 9.56
CA GLU A 454 20.96 -10.30 8.94
C GLU A 454 21.06 -11.67 9.64
N ARG A 455 22.28 -12.10 10.01
CA ARG A 455 22.48 -13.32 10.80
C ARG A 455 21.76 -13.24 12.15
N SER A 456 21.93 -12.13 12.87
CA SER A 456 21.26 -11.91 14.15
C SER A 456 19.73 -12.02 14.04
N PHE A 457 19.14 -11.42 12.99
CA PHE A 457 17.71 -11.53 12.72
C PHE A 457 17.28 -12.96 12.40
N ASN A 458 18.06 -13.69 11.60
CA ASN A 458 17.77 -15.09 11.28
C ASN A 458 17.82 -16.00 12.50
N ASP A 459 18.83 -15.82 13.36
CA ASP A 459 19.01 -16.65 14.54
C ASP A 459 17.89 -16.43 15.55
N ALA A 460 17.50 -15.17 15.79
CA ALA A 460 16.37 -14.86 16.66
C ALA A 460 15.03 -15.35 16.09
N ALA A 461 14.82 -15.28 14.76
CA ALA A 461 13.62 -15.82 14.12
C ALA A 461 13.52 -17.36 14.25
N LYS A 462 14.64 -18.07 14.09
CA LYS A 462 14.72 -19.53 14.27
C LYS A 462 14.47 -19.96 15.71
N GLU A 463 15.08 -19.27 16.67
CA GLU A 463 14.87 -19.54 18.10
C GLU A 463 13.39 -19.38 18.45
N ARG A 464 12.76 -18.28 18.03
CA ARG A 464 11.32 -18.07 18.22
C ARG A 464 10.49 -19.21 17.64
N GLN A 465 10.78 -19.66 16.41
CA GLN A 465 10.06 -20.78 15.79
C GLN A 465 10.22 -22.07 16.59
N SER A 466 11.41 -22.35 17.12
CA SER A 466 11.67 -23.55 17.92
C SER A 466 10.99 -23.56 19.29
N VAL A 467 10.67 -22.39 19.85
CA VAL A 467 10.01 -22.26 21.16
C VAL A 467 8.48 -22.16 21.02
N ILE A 468 7.97 -21.69 19.88
CA ILE A 468 6.53 -21.53 19.63
C ILE A 468 5.89 -22.77 18.98
N ALA A 469 6.67 -23.54 18.21
CA ALA A 469 6.26 -24.84 17.66
C ALA A 469 6.17 -25.89 18.79
#